data_AF-M1EQH6-F1
#
_entry.id   AF-M1EQH6-F1
#
_cell.length_a   1.000
_cell.length_b   1.000
_cell.length_c   1.000
_cell.angle_alpha   90.00
_cell.angle_beta   90.00
_cell.angle_gamma   90.00
#
_symmetry.space_group_name_H-M   'P 1'
#
loop_
_entity.id
_entity.type
_entity.pdbx_description
1 polymer ?
#
loop_
_entity_poly.entity_id
_entity_poly.type
_entity_poly.pdbx_seq_one_letter_code
_entity_poly.pdbx_strand_id
1 'polypeptide(L)'
;GDVQFIDYEYSGYNYLAYDIGNHFNEFAGVSDVDYSLYPDRQLQGQWLRSYLEAYKEFKGFGTEVTEKEVEILFIQVNQFALASHFFWGLWALIQAKYSTIDFDFLGYAIVRFNQYFKMKPEVTALKVP
;
A
#
# COMPACT_ATOMS: atom_id res chain seq x y z
N GLY A 1 -21.18 5.93 -11.18
CA GLY A 1 -20.15 5.82 -12.23
C GLY A 1 -19.29 4.64 -11.87
N ASP A 2 -18.85 3.88 -12.85
CA ASP A 2 -18.09 2.65 -12.63
C ASP A 2 -16.59 2.96 -12.63
N VAL A 3 -15.85 2.34 -11.71
CA VAL A 3 -14.39 2.46 -11.63
C VAL A 3 -13.77 1.28 -12.38
N GLN A 4 -12.76 1.55 -13.20
CA GLN A 4 -11.99 0.53 -13.91
C GLN A 4 -10.50 0.73 -13.66
N PHE A 5 -9.79 -0.36 -13.42
CA PHE A 5 -8.33 -0.38 -13.35
C PHE A 5 -7.73 -0.60 -14.74
N ILE A 6 -6.62 0.06 -15.03
CA ILE A 6 -5.86 -0.01 -16.29
C ILE A 6 -4.37 -0.19 -15.97
N ASP A 7 -3.52 -0.28 -17.00
CA ASP A 7 -2.06 -0.29 -16.88
C ASP A 7 -1.54 -1.41 -15.95
N TYR A 8 -1.60 -2.63 -16.49
CA TYR A 8 -1.28 -3.89 -15.81
C TYR A 8 0.20 -4.29 -15.91
N GLU A 9 1.12 -3.39 -16.24
CA GLU A 9 2.55 -3.66 -16.48
C GLU A 9 3.26 -4.29 -15.27
N TYR A 10 2.78 -3.99 -14.06
CA TYR A 10 3.29 -4.55 -12.80
C TYR A 10 2.37 -5.59 -12.16
N SER A 11 1.34 -6.04 -12.89
CA SER A 11 0.39 -7.03 -12.38
C SER A 11 1.00 -8.43 -12.33
N GLY A 12 0.59 -9.21 -11.33
CA GLY A 12 1.04 -10.58 -11.14
C GLY A 12 0.48 -11.18 -9.86
N TYR A 13 0.73 -12.48 -9.66
CA TYR A 13 0.39 -13.12 -8.38
C TYR A 13 1.23 -12.52 -7.26
N ASN A 14 0.55 -12.01 -6.23
CA ASN A 14 1.19 -11.42 -5.07
C ASN A 14 0.29 -11.56 -3.83
N TYR A 15 0.79 -11.16 -2.67
CA TYR A 15 0.00 -11.03 -1.46
C TYR A 15 -1.01 -9.88 -1.62
N LEU A 16 -2.28 -10.14 -1.34
CA LEU A 16 -3.34 -9.11 -1.43
C LEU A 16 -3.02 -7.86 -0.59
N ALA A 17 -2.37 -8.06 0.56
CA ALA A 17 -1.99 -6.98 1.45
C ALA A 17 -0.94 -6.04 0.84
N TYR A 18 -0.13 -6.51 -0.12
CA TYR A 18 0.78 -5.66 -0.88
C TYR A 18 0.03 -4.68 -1.76
N ASP A 19 -1.00 -5.14 -2.47
CA ASP A 19 -1.74 -4.29 -3.39
C ASP A 19 -2.45 -3.16 -2.64
N ILE A 20 -3.07 -3.51 -1.51
CA ILE A 20 -3.72 -2.53 -0.61
C ILE A 20 -2.69 -1.61 0.04
N GLY A 21 -1.59 -2.16 0.58
CA GLY A 21 -0.55 -1.35 1.23
C GLY A 21 0.14 -0.40 0.26
N ASN A 22 0.32 -0.83 -0.99
CA ASN A 22 0.78 0.03 -2.07
C ASN A 22 -0.24 1.12 -2.37
N HIS A 23 -1.51 0.78 -2.55
CA HIS A 23 -2.58 1.74 -2.77
C HIS A 23 -2.63 2.83 -1.70
N PHE A 24 -2.48 2.47 -0.41
CA PHE A 24 -2.43 3.44 0.68
C PHE A 24 -1.19 4.35 0.62
N ASN A 25 -0.03 3.84 0.20
CA ASN A 25 1.16 4.67 -0.01
C ASN A 25 0.93 5.76 -1.06
N GLU A 26 0.14 5.46 -2.11
CA GLU A 26 -0.13 6.40 -3.20
C GLU A 26 -1.06 7.56 -2.80
N PHE A 27 -1.72 7.50 -1.63
CA PHE A 27 -2.47 8.65 -1.10
C PHE A 27 -1.56 9.84 -0.83
N ALA A 28 -0.28 9.58 -0.53
CA ALA A 28 0.71 10.63 -0.33
C ALA A 28 1.13 11.32 -1.65
N GLY A 29 0.74 10.79 -2.81
CA GLY A 29 1.17 11.30 -4.11
C GLY A 29 2.57 10.84 -4.52
N VAL A 30 2.92 11.13 -5.78
CA VAL A 30 4.19 10.71 -6.42
C VAL A 30 5.11 11.90 -6.66
N SER A 31 4.61 12.97 -7.27
CA SER A 31 5.39 14.17 -7.60
C SER A 31 5.59 15.08 -6.39
N ASP A 32 4.51 15.33 -5.65
CA ASP A 32 4.50 16.18 -4.45
C ASP A 32 4.12 15.31 -3.24
N VAL A 33 5.10 14.56 -2.71
CA VAL A 33 4.85 13.57 -1.66
C VAL A 33 4.47 14.25 -0.34
N ASP A 34 3.25 14.02 0.12
CA ASP A 34 2.73 14.46 1.43
C ASP A 34 2.19 13.27 2.25
N TYR A 35 3.03 12.76 3.15
CA TYR A 35 2.64 11.66 4.03
C TYR A 35 1.58 12.02 5.07
N SER A 36 1.16 13.29 5.19
CA SER A 36 -0.02 13.64 6.00
C SER A 36 -1.33 13.15 5.36
N LEU A 37 -1.33 12.86 4.06
CA LEU A 37 -2.47 12.33 3.31
C LEU A 37 -2.59 10.80 3.41
N TYR A 38 -1.58 10.10 3.93
CA TYR A 38 -1.65 8.66 4.14
C TYR A 38 -2.85 8.32 5.03
N PRO A 39 -3.69 7.32 4.66
CA PRO A 39 -4.93 7.07 5.36
C PRO A 39 -4.68 6.72 6.83
N ASP A 40 -5.37 7.40 7.73
CA ASP A 40 -5.27 7.13 9.15
C ASP A 40 -5.90 5.77 9.52
N ARG A 41 -5.77 5.35 10.79
CA ARG A 41 -6.30 4.06 11.24
C ARG A 41 -7.81 3.93 11.03
N GLN A 42 -8.57 5.02 11.14
CA GLN A 42 -10.02 4.99 10.96
C GLN A 42 -10.36 4.73 9.50
N LEU A 43 -9.75 5.46 8.57
CA LEU A 43 -9.98 5.31 7.14
C LEU A 43 -9.49 3.96 6.63
N GLN A 44 -8.31 3.50 7.08
CA GLN A 44 -7.84 2.15 6.76
C GLN A 44 -8.85 1.10 7.23
N GLY A 45 -9.33 1.17 8.47
CA GLY A 45 -10.32 0.23 9.00
C GLY A 45 -11.61 0.18 8.16
N GLN A 46 -12.14 1.34 7.77
CA GLN A 46 -13.32 1.43 6.90
C GLN A 46 -13.07 0.80 5.52
N TRP A 47 -11.95 1.14 4.88
CA TRP A 47 -11.59 0.62 3.57
C TRP A 47 -11.42 -0.91 3.60
N LEU A 48 -10.69 -1.42 4.60
CA LEU A 48 -10.41 -2.85 4.76
C LEU A 48 -11.67 -3.65 5.05
N ARG A 49 -12.59 -3.09 5.84
CA ARG A 49 -13.91 -3.69 6.09
C ARG A 49 -14.70 -3.80 4.79
N SER A 50 -14.83 -2.72 4.02
CA SER A 50 -15.54 -2.75 2.72
C SER A 50 -14.90 -3.73 1.73
N TYR A 51 -13.57 -3.81 1.69
CA TYR A 51 -12.87 -4.81 0.89
C TYR A 51 -13.21 -6.24 1.31
N LEU A 52 -13.19 -6.54 2.62
CA LEU A 52 -13.51 -7.87 3.13
C LEU A 52 -14.98 -8.25 2.89
N GLU A 53 -15.91 -7.31 3.04
CA GLU A 53 -17.33 -7.50 2.76
C GLU A 53 -17.53 -7.90 1.29
N ALA A 54 -16.98 -7.11 0.36
CA ALA A 54 -17.05 -7.40 -1.07
C ALA A 54 -16.33 -8.71 -1.45
N TYR A 55 -15.17 -8.99 -0.84
CA TYR A 55 -14.41 -10.21 -1.08
C TYR A 55 -15.19 -11.46 -0.63
N LYS A 56 -15.81 -11.43 0.55
CA LYS A 56 -16.63 -12.54 1.04
C LYS A 56 -17.88 -12.73 0.21
N GLU A 57 -18.54 -11.65 -0.20
CA GLU A 57 -19.70 -11.71 -1.09
C GLU A 57 -19.33 -12.38 -2.41
N PHE A 58 -18.24 -11.93 -3.04
CA PHE A 58 -17.72 -12.50 -4.29
C PHE A 58 -17.37 -13.99 -4.17
N LYS A 59 -16.87 -14.43 -3.01
CA LYS A 59 -16.54 -15.83 -2.73
C LYS A 59 -17.73 -16.68 -2.27
N GLY A 60 -18.91 -16.08 -2.05
CA GLY A 60 -20.09 -16.78 -1.53
C GLY A 60 -20.00 -17.13 -0.04
N PHE A 61 -19.22 -16.40 0.74
CA PHE A 61 -19.05 -16.60 2.19
C PHE A 61 -20.00 -15.73 3.04
N GLY A 62 -20.90 -14.98 2.42
CA GLY A 62 -21.73 -13.95 3.08
C GLY A 62 -21.03 -12.59 3.11
N THR A 63 -21.51 -11.66 3.93
CA THR A 63 -20.98 -10.28 4.04
C THR A 63 -20.54 -9.91 5.45
N GLU A 64 -20.76 -10.77 6.44
CA GLU A 64 -20.39 -10.47 7.83
C GLU A 64 -18.87 -10.43 7.99
N VAL A 65 -18.34 -9.30 8.50
CA VAL A 65 -16.90 -9.11 8.76
C VAL A 65 -16.68 -8.76 10.23
N THR A 66 -15.81 -9.52 10.88
CA THR A 66 -15.47 -9.30 12.30
C THR A 66 -14.38 -8.24 12.46
N GLU A 67 -14.34 -7.59 13.62
CA GLU A 67 -13.23 -6.68 13.97
C GLU A 67 -11.87 -7.38 13.96
N LYS A 68 -11.84 -8.67 14.32
CA LYS A 68 -10.60 -9.47 14.28
C LYS A 68 -10.07 -9.60 12.85
N GLU A 69 -10.93 -9.83 11.87
CA GLU A 69 -10.51 -9.92 10.46
C GLU A 69 -9.95 -8.60 9.95
N VAL A 70 -10.58 -7.48 10.31
CA VAL A 70 -10.10 -6.14 9.95
C VAL A 70 -8.73 -5.85 10.59
N GLU A 71 -8.55 -6.17 11.88
CA GLU A 71 -7.28 -5.93 12.57
C GLU A 71 -6.15 -6.81 12.02
N ILE A 72 -6.41 -8.08 11.71
CA ILE A 72 -5.42 -8.97 11.07
C ILE A 72 -4.98 -8.38 9.73
N LEU A 73 -5.94 -7.96 8.90
CA LEU A 73 -5.63 -7.43 7.58
C LEU A 73 -4.92 -6.07 7.68
N PHE A 74 -5.32 -5.22 8.62
CA PHE A 74 -4.66 -3.94 8.91
C PHE A 74 -3.16 -4.12 9.18
N ILE A 75 -2.80 -5.09 10.03
CA ILE A 75 -1.41 -5.39 10.35
C ILE A 75 -0.65 -5.85 9.09
N GLN A 76 -1.22 -6.78 8.33
CA GLN A 76 -0.60 -7.29 7.11
C GLN A 76 -0.38 -6.17 6.09
N VAL A 77 -1.40 -5.34 5.86
CA VAL A 77 -1.37 -4.23 4.89
C VAL A 77 -0.28 -3.22 5.25
N ASN A 78 -0.17 -2.81 6.52
CA ASN A 78 0.88 -1.88 6.93
C ASN A 78 2.29 -2.50 6.83
N GLN A 79 2.44 -3.81 7.10
CA GLN A 79 3.70 -4.51 6.88
C GLN A 79 4.11 -4.53 5.41
N PHE A 80 3.16 -4.76 4.49
CA PHE A 80 3.44 -4.73 3.07
C PHE A 80 3.55 -3.31 2.49
N ALA A 81 2.98 -2.28 3.14
CA ALA A 81 3.25 -0.89 2.79
C ALA A 81 4.75 -0.55 2.93
N LEU A 82 5.44 -1.11 3.94
CA LEU A 82 6.90 -1.04 4.02
C LEU A 82 7.58 -1.73 2.83
N ALA A 83 7.13 -2.94 2.47
CA ALA A 83 7.67 -3.67 1.32
C ALA A 83 7.50 -2.85 0.02
N SER A 84 6.35 -2.19 -0.16
CA SER A 84 6.09 -1.28 -1.28
C SER A 84 7.04 -0.08 -1.26
N HIS A 85 7.28 0.58 -0.13
CA HIS A 85 8.28 1.65 -0.06
C HIS A 85 9.67 1.18 -0.52
N PHE A 86 10.09 0.02 -0.05
CA PHE A 86 11.39 -0.54 -0.42
C PHE A 86 11.47 -0.91 -1.91
N PHE A 87 10.43 -1.55 -2.44
CA PHE A 87 10.34 -1.92 -3.85
C PHE A 87 10.44 -0.70 -4.77
N TRP A 88 9.60 0.31 -4.53
CA TRP A 88 9.58 1.51 -5.38
C TRP A 88 10.80 2.40 -5.17
N GLY A 89 11.42 2.38 -3.99
CA GLY A 89 12.73 2.99 -3.77
C GLY A 89 13.82 2.38 -4.65
N LEU A 90 13.88 1.04 -4.74
CA LEU A 90 14.82 0.34 -5.62
C LEU A 90 14.52 0.58 -7.10
N TRP A 91 13.24 0.50 -7.48
CA TRP A 91 12.80 0.81 -8.85
C TRP A 91 13.24 2.21 -9.25
N ALA A 92 13.02 3.21 -8.39
CA ALA A 92 13.37 4.59 -8.66
C ALA A 92 14.90 4.77 -8.80
N LEU A 93 15.72 4.11 -7.97
CA LEU A 93 17.18 4.13 -8.14
C LEU A 93 17.62 3.57 -9.50
N ILE A 94 16.97 2.50 -9.98
CA ILE A 94 17.27 1.94 -11.31
C ILE A 94 16.85 2.94 -12.38
N GLN A 95 15.66 3.53 -12.28
CA GLN A 95 15.16 4.52 -13.23
C GLN A 95 16.02 5.78 -13.27
N ALA A 96 16.58 6.24 -12.15
CA ALA A 96 17.48 7.40 -12.10
C ALA A 96 18.70 7.24 -13.01
N LYS A 97 19.09 6.00 -13.34
CA LYS A 97 20.20 5.71 -14.26
C LYS A 97 19.77 5.46 -15.69
N TYR A 98 18.61 4.83 -15.91
CA TYR A 98 18.24 4.27 -17.21
C TYR A 98 17.01 4.92 -17.86
N SER A 99 16.20 5.65 -17.11
CA SER A 99 14.99 6.26 -17.64
C SER A 99 15.32 7.46 -18.52
N THR A 100 14.48 7.68 -19.53
CA THR A 100 14.47 8.90 -20.36
C THR A 100 13.37 9.88 -19.95
N ILE A 101 12.56 9.53 -18.94
CA ILE A 101 11.47 10.36 -18.43
C ILE A 101 12.04 11.51 -17.59
N ASP A 102 11.53 12.72 -17.80
CA ASP A 102 11.86 13.90 -17.00
C ASP A 102 11.14 13.85 -15.64
N PHE A 103 11.76 13.15 -14.69
CA PHE A 103 11.28 12.98 -13.33
C PHE A 103 12.46 12.82 -12.37
N ASP A 104 12.37 13.38 -11.15
CA ASP A 104 13.42 13.25 -10.13
C ASP A 104 13.36 11.87 -9.44
N PHE A 105 13.80 10.84 -10.17
CA PHE A 105 13.83 9.47 -9.68
C PHE A 105 14.73 9.29 -8.45
N LEU A 106 15.85 10.04 -8.36
CA LEU A 106 16.76 9.92 -7.22
C LEU A 106 16.14 10.53 -5.97
N GLY A 107 15.53 11.71 -6.09
CA GLY A 107 14.77 12.34 -5.00
C GLY A 107 13.62 11.44 -4.54
N TYR A 108 12.85 10.89 -5.49
CA TYR A 108 11.77 9.96 -5.19
C TYR A 108 12.27 8.69 -4.45
N ALA A 109 13.39 8.11 -4.89
CA ALA A 109 13.99 6.97 -4.21
C ALA A 109 14.33 7.28 -2.73
N ILE A 110 14.95 8.44 -2.49
CA ILE A 110 15.31 8.90 -1.14
C ILE A 110 14.05 9.04 -0.27
N VAL A 111 12.99 9.67 -0.79
CA VAL A 111 11.72 9.83 -0.07
C VAL A 111 11.13 8.47 0.33
N ARG A 112 11.07 7.51 -0.61
CA ARG A 112 10.53 6.17 -0.35
C ARG A 112 11.36 5.41 0.70
N PHE A 113 12.68 5.43 0.63
CA PHE A 113 13.53 4.78 1.63
C PHE A 113 13.44 5.44 3.00
N ASN A 114 13.42 6.78 3.07
CA ASN A 114 13.27 7.50 4.32
C ASN A 114 11.97 7.13 5.03
N GLN A 115 10.87 7.04 4.28
CA GLN A 115 9.59 6.63 4.86
C GLN A 115 9.60 5.17 5.32
N TYR A 116 10.23 4.26 4.55
CA TYR A 116 10.45 2.87 4.98
C TYR A 116 11.15 2.82 6.34
N PHE A 117 12.30 3.48 6.49
CA PHE A 117 13.08 3.41 7.73
C PHE A 117 12.39 4.13 8.89
N LYS A 118 11.66 5.22 8.62
CA LYS A 118 10.86 5.94 9.62
C LYS A 118 9.76 5.06 10.21
N MET A 119 8.99 4.37 9.37
CA MET A 119 7.82 3.59 9.81
C MET A 119 8.16 2.17 10.29
N LYS A 120 9.31 1.64 9.89
CA LYS A 120 9.73 0.26 10.20
C LYS A 120 9.62 -0.11 11.69
N PRO A 121 10.07 0.69 12.67
CA PRO A 121 9.98 0.32 14.08
C PRO A 121 8.54 0.14 14.55
N GLU A 122 7.64 1.05 14.16
CA GLU A 122 6.23 1.02 14.54
C GLU A 122 5.51 -0.17 13.93
N VAL A 123 5.66 -0.36 12.62
CA VAL A 123 4.94 -1.40 11.88
C VAL A 123 5.43 -2.81 12.25
N THR A 124 6.73 -2.99 12.51
CA THR A 124 7.27 -4.30 12.93
C THR A 124 6.96 -4.66 14.39
N ALA A 125 6.55 -3.68 15.19
CA ALA A 125 6.05 -3.91 16.55
C ALA A 125 4.61 -4.45 16.57
N LEU A 126 3.83 -4.26 15.51
CA LEU A 126 2.47 -4.78 15.40
C LEU A 126 2.47 -6.32 15.50
N LYS A 127 1.57 -6.87 16.33
CA LYS A 127 1.40 -8.31 16.53
C LYS A 127 -0.03 -8.71 16.20
N VAL A 128 -0.14 -9.78 15.42
CA VAL A 128 -1.43 -10.38 15.10
C VAL A 128 -2.08 -10.91 16.40
N PRO A 129 -3.37 -10.62 16.63
CA PRO A 129 -4.11 -11.09 17.81
C PRO A 129 -4.57 -12.56 17.74
#